data_AF-A0A0R3QEF1-F1
#
_entry.id   AF-A0A0R3QEF1-F1
#
_cell.length_a   1.000
_cell.length_b   1.000
_cell.length_c   1.000
_cell.angle_alpha   90.00
_cell.angle_beta   90.00
_cell.angle_gamma   90.00
#
_symmetry.space_group_name_H-M   'P 1'
#
loop_
_entity.id
_entity.type
_entity.pdbx_description
1 polymer ?
#
loop_
_entity_poly.entity_id
_entity_poly.type
_entity_poly.pdbx_seq_one_letter_code
_entity_poly.pdbx_strand_id
1 'polypeptide(L)'
;MSEVELQKALERLPVITLNGYVRMLSAEFHDRLVTAFVDCLDDDEEPGIILESVGLECLKDALKKYLPDKNIPVEAVNWLIEKYCNVVKENGTVTYHINEKAICRAKISQLLRAAVKFEYDTFEKALQQLLPIGVEFKEEYLEGLAFIDEELTTGKTIRYLNIEDLPEEPIKRFA
;
A
#
# COMPACT_ATOMS: atom_id res chain seq x y z
N MET A 1 10.09 -27.17 2.76
CA MET A 1 10.37 -25.78 2.37
C MET A 1 11.86 -25.69 2.08
N SER A 2 12.24 -25.50 0.82
CA SER A 2 13.61 -25.22 0.39
C SER A 2 13.98 -23.76 0.63
N GLU A 3 15.27 -23.42 0.53
CA GLU A 3 15.76 -22.03 0.65
C GLU A 3 15.07 -21.09 -0.36
N VAL A 4 14.90 -21.56 -1.60
CA VAL A 4 14.21 -20.80 -2.65
C VAL A 4 12.73 -20.58 -2.31
N GLU A 5 12.06 -21.59 -1.76
CA GLU A 5 10.66 -21.46 -1.33
C GLU A 5 10.52 -20.50 -0.15
N LEU A 6 11.45 -20.52 0.79
CA LEU A 6 11.48 -19.59 1.93
C LEU A 6 11.69 -18.16 1.45
N GLN A 7 12.62 -17.93 0.53
CA GLN A 7 12.88 -16.59 0.00
C GLN A 7 11.65 -16.02 -0.73
N LYS A 8 10.99 -16.83 -1.56
CA LYS A 8 9.72 -16.43 -2.20
C LYS A 8 8.59 -16.16 -1.22
N ALA A 9 8.56 -16.86 -0.08
CA ALA A 9 7.58 -16.58 0.97
C ALA A 9 7.88 -15.24 1.65
N LEU A 10 9.14 -14.96 1.96
CA LEU A 10 9.58 -13.69 2.55
C LEU A 10 9.30 -12.50 1.62
N GLU A 11 9.51 -12.65 0.31
CA GLU A 11 9.19 -11.61 -0.68
C GLU A 11 7.71 -11.18 -0.66
N ARG A 12 6.80 -12.01 -0.16
CA ARG A 12 5.36 -11.68 -0.03
C ARG A 12 5.03 -10.94 1.25
N LEU A 13 5.93 -10.95 2.22
CA LEU A 13 5.75 -10.31 3.51
C LEU A 13 6.37 -8.90 3.52
N PRO A 14 5.87 -8.00 4.38
CA PRO A 14 6.50 -6.70 4.57
C PRO A 14 7.76 -6.85 5.42
N VAL A 15 8.81 -7.45 4.87
CA VAL A 15 10.08 -7.71 5.56
C VAL A 15 11.25 -6.98 4.92
N ILE A 16 12.21 -6.56 5.73
CA ILE A 16 13.48 -5.94 5.33
C ILE A 16 14.65 -6.66 6.00
N THR A 17 15.85 -6.58 5.42
CA THR A 17 17.07 -7.06 6.06
C THR A 17 17.81 -5.87 6.65
N LEU A 18 17.89 -5.79 7.98
CA LEU A 18 18.56 -4.69 8.68
C LEU A 18 19.64 -5.24 9.61
N ASN A 19 20.89 -4.82 9.39
CA ASN A 19 22.07 -5.28 10.15
C ASN A 19 22.24 -6.82 10.13
N GLY A 20 21.94 -7.47 9.00
CA GLY A 20 22.01 -8.93 8.86
C GLY A 20 20.84 -9.72 9.46
N TYR A 21 19.83 -9.02 10.00
CA TYR A 21 18.62 -9.64 10.54
C TYR A 21 17.41 -9.32 9.68
N VAL A 22 16.60 -10.34 9.39
CA VAL A 22 15.28 -10.14 8.78
C VAL A 22 14.34 -9.54 9.81
N ARG A 23 13.69 -8.42 9.47
CA ARG A 23 12.74 -7.72 10.32
C ARG A 23 11.44 -7.51 9.57
N MET A 24 10.32 -7.76 10.23
CA MET A 24 9.01 -7.47 9.69
C MET A 24 8.62 -6.03 10.03
N LEU A 25 8.14 -5.28 9.05
CA LEU A 25 7.54 -3.97 9.24
C LEU A 25 6.19 -4.15 9.92
N SER A 26 5.94 -3.42 11.01
CA SER A 26 4.62 -3.42 11.63
C SER A 26 3.60 -2.75 10.72
N ALA A 27 2.32 -3.13 10.85
CA ALA A 27 1.24 -2.50 10.08
C ALA A 27 1.19 -0.97 10.27
N GLU A 28 1.41 -0.49 11.50
CA GLU A 28 1.45 0.94 11.81
C GLU A 28 2.64 1.64 11.13
N PHE A 29 3.84 1.05 11.15
CA PHE A 29 5.00 1.64 10.47
C PHE A 29 4.82 1.65 8.96
N HIS A 30 4.27 0.57 8.42
CA HIS A 30 3.90 0.45 7.03
C HIS A 30 2.91 1.54 6.60
N ASP A 31 1.81 1.71 7.32
CA ASP A 31 0.77 2.70 6.98
C ASP A 31 1.29 4.14 7.10
N ARG A 32 2.18 4.42 8.06
CA ARG A 32 2.90 5.70 8.15
C ARG A 32 3.82 5.92 6.96
N LEU A 33 4.60 4.91 6.55
CA LEU A 33 5.49 5.01 5.39
C LEU A 33 4.71 5.29 4.10
N VAL A 34 3.64 4.54 3.86
CA VAL A 34 2.78 4.73 2.69
C VAL A 34 2.12 6.11 2.72
N THR A 35 1.73 6.61 3.90
CA THR A 35 1.17 7.96 4.03
C THR A 35 2.20 9.03 3.70
N ALA A 36 3.39 8.97 4.30
CA ALA A 36 4.48 9.88 3.95
C ALA A 36 4.85 9.81 2.47
N PHE A 37 4.75 8.63 1.84
CA PHE A 37 5.03 8.49 0.41
C PHE A 37 4.00 9.23 -0.46
N VAL A 38 2.72 9.12 -0.12
CA VAL A 38 1.67 9.91 -0.79
C VAL A 38 1.92 11.41 -0.58
N ASP A 39 2.25 11.82 0.65
CA ASP A 39 2.54 13.23 0.95
C ASP A 39 3.73 13.75 0.13
N CYS A 40 4.78 12.93 -0.10
CA CYS A 40 5.90 13.28 -0.98
C CYS A 40 5.52 13.38 -2.46
N LEU A 41 4.55 12.58 -2.93
CA LEU A 41 4.08 12.63 -4.33
C LEU A 41 3.24 13.87 -4.61
N ASP A 42 2.52 14.35 -3.59
CA ASP A 42 1.66 15.52 -3.66
C ASP A 42 2.40 16.83 -3.32
N ASP A 43 3.70 16.75 -3.00
CA ASP A 43 4.54 17.91 -2.68
C ASP A 43 5.22 18.51 -3.91
N ASP A 44 4.75 19.68 -4.34
CA ASP A 44 5.35 20.45 -5.43
C ASP A 44 6.82 20.85 -5.16
N GLU A 45 7.29 20.81 -3.91
CA GLU A 45 8.70 21.07 -3.55
C GLU A 45 9.63 19.87 -3.80
N GLU A 46 9.09 18.69 -4.18
CA GLU A 46 9.84 17.46 -4.44
C GLU A 46 9.73 17.00 -5.92
N PRO A 47 10.25 17.76 -6.91
CA PRO A 47 10.08 17.45 -8.34
C PRO A 47 10.77 16.14 -8.78
N GLY A 48 11.60 15.54 -7.92
CA GLY A 48 12.20 14.22 -8.14
C GLY A 48 11.30 13.04 -7.76
N ILE A 49 10.09 13.30 -7.28
CA ILE A 49 9.13 12.31 -6.80
C ILE A 49 7.78 12.58 -7.47
N ILE A 50 7.59 12.01 -8.66
CA ILE A 50 6.33 12.09 -9.40
C ILE A 50 5.83 10.70 -9.78
N LEU A 51 4.57 10.60 -10.21
CA LEU A 51 3.94 9.32 -10.55
C LEU A 51 4.73 8.52 -11.59
N GLU A 52 5.33 9.18 -12.58
CA GLU A 52 6.10 8.56 -13.65
C GLU A 52 7.58 8.37 -13.30
N SER A 53 8.07 8.96 -12.21
CA SER A 53 9.50 8.89 -11.87
C SER A 53 9.72 9.19 -10.39
N VAL A 54 9.94 8.13 -9.63
CA VAL A 54 10.33 8.19 -8.22
C VAL A 54 11.84 8.03 -8.09
N GLY A 55 12.53 9.14 -7.79
CA GLY A 55 13.96 9.13 -7.49
C GLY A 55 14.25 8.60 -6.09
N LEU A 56 15.04 7.52 -5.98
CA LEU A 56 15.34 6.88 -4.69
C LEU A 56 15.99 7.82 -3.67
N GLU A 57 17.02 8.56 -4.06
CA GLU A 57 17.69 9.50 -3.14
C GLU A 57 16.79 10.69 -2.79
N CYS A 58 16.00 11.19 -3.74
CA CYS A 58 14.99 12.22 -3.48
C CYS A 58 13.97 11.75 -2.44
N LEU A 59 13.40 10.56 -2.63
CA LEU A 59 12.43 9.98 -1.70
C LEU A 59 13.01 9.78 -0.31
N LYS A 60 14.25 9.29 -0.21
CA LYS A 60 14.93 9.10 1.06
C LYS A 60 15.13 10.41 1.83
N ASP A 61 15.42 11.50 1.13
CA ASP A 61 15.57 12.81 1.76
C ASP A 61 14.22 13.45 2.10
N ALA A 62 13.23 13.34 1.22
CA ALA A 62 11.87 13.82 1.43
C ALA A 62 11.20 13.13 2.64
N LEU A 63 11.32 11.80 2.77
CA LEU A 63 10.72 11.05 3.88
C LEU A 63 11.23 11.49 5.26
N LYS A 64 12.44 12.07 5.36
CA LYS A 64 12.96 12.63 6.62
C LYS A 64 12.19 13.87 7.08
N LYS A 65 11.49 14.56 6.18
CA LYS A 65 10.64 15.72 6.49
C LYS A 65 9.30 15.27 7.08
N TYR A 66 8.70 14.23 6.53
CA TYR A 66 7.34 13.78 6.87
C TYR A 66 7.27 12.83 8.07
N LEU A 67 8.33 12.07 8.34
CA LEU A 67 8.33 11.11 9.43
C LEU A 67 9.05 11.65 10.67
N PRO A 68 8.44 11.54 11.87
CA PRO A 68 9.03 12.03 13.11
C PRO A 68 10.31 11.25 13.47
N ASP A 69 10.36 9.98 13.05
CA ASP A 69 11.51 9.10 13.18
C ASP A 69 12.49 9.38 12.04
N LYS A 70 13.37 10.36 12.22
CA LYS A 70 14.37 10.80 11.21
C LYS A 70 15.35 9.71 10.74
N ASN A 71 15.31 8.53 11.35
CA ASN A 71 16.15 7.37 11.04
C ASN A 71 15.32 6.25 10.39
N ILE A 72 14.79 6.51 9.20
CA ILE A 72 14.21 5.45 8.37
C ILE A 72 15.39 4.66 7.75
N PRO A 73 15.46 3.34 7.95
CA PRO A 73 16.48 2.53 7.30
C PRO A 73 16.33 2.62 5.77
N VAL A 74 17.45 2.69 5.05
CA VAL A 74 17.41 2.73 3.58
C VAL A 74 16.73 1.49 3.00
N GLU A 75 16.80 0.37 3.70
CA GLU A 75 16.16 -0.89 3.34
C GLU A 75 14.62 -0.77 3.38
N ALA A 76 14.07 0.08 4.25
CA ALA A 76 12.63 0.36 4.27
C ALA A 76 12.21 1.23 3.07
N VAL A 77 13.05 2.18 2.66
CA VAL A 77 12.82 3.01 1.47
C VAL A 77 12.91 2.16 0.19
N ASN A 78 13.92 1.29 0.09
CA ASN A 78 14.04 0.35 -1.02
C ASN A 78 12.83 -0.58 -1.11
N TRP A 79 12.42 -1.15 0.03
CA TRP A 79 11.22 -1.98 0.11
C TRP A 79 9.96 -1.23 -0.35
N LEU A 80 9.82 0.04 0.03
CA LEU A 80 8.70 0.88 -0.39
C LEU A 80 8.66 1.04 -1.92
N ILE A 81 9.79 1.36 -2.57
CA ILE A 81 9.87 1.46 -4.03
C ILE A 81 9.58 0.10 -4.68
N GLU A 82 10.18 -0.97 -4.19
CA GLU A 82 9.97 -2.33 -4.75
C GLU A 82 8.51 -2.77 -4.66
N LYS A 83 7.76 -2.33 -3.66
CA LYS A 83 6.35 -2.68 -3.48
C LYS A 83 5.38 -1.78 -4.22
N TYR A 84 5.68 -0.49 -4.31
CA TYR A 84 4.74 0.51 -4.80
C TYR A 84 5.12 1.12 -6.14
N CYS A 85 6.23 0.70 -6.73
CA CYS A 85 6.63 1.13 -8.06
C CYS A 85 6.85 -0.05 -9.02
N ASN A 86 6.54 0.18 -10.29
CA ASN A 86 6.94 -0.66 -11.41
C ASN A 86 8.28 -0.17 -11.94
N VAL A 87 9.19 -1.11 -12.21
CA VAL A 87 10.48 -0.81 -12.85
C VAL A 87 10.28 -0.68 -14.35
N VAL A 88 10.57 0.50 -14.89
CA VAL A 88 10.55 0.79 -16.33
C VAL A 88 11.99 0.93 -16.81
N LYS A 89 12.31 0.27 -17.92
CA LYS A 89 13.65 0.29 -18.52
C LYS A 89 13.54 0.85 -19.94
N GLU A 90 13.93 2.11 -20.10
CA GLU A 90 13.89 2.80 -21.38
C GLU A 90 15.28 3.31 -21.74
N ASN A 91 15.77 2.95 -22.94
CA ASN A 91 17.05 3.41 -23.47
C ASN A 91 18.26 3.19 -22.52
N GLY A 92 18.23 2.12 -21.72
CA GLY A 92 19.27 1.80 -20.74
C GLY A 92 19.15 2.56 -19.41
N THR A 93 18.15 3.44 -19.26
CA THR A 93 17.83 4.14 -18.01
C THR A 93 16.75 3.36 -17.27
N VAL A 94 16.92 3.21 -15.95
CA VAL A 94 15.93 2.61 -15.05
C VAL A 94 15.15 3.74 -14.38
N THR A 95 13.84 3.73 -14.53
CA THR A 95 12.91 4.63 -13.84
C THR A 95 11.92 3.81 -13.01
N TYR A 96 11.36 4.43 -11.97
CA TYR A 96 10.39 3.82 -11.08
C TYR A 96 9.08 4.58 -11.19
N HIS A 97 8.05 3.94 -11.74
CA HIS A 97 6.73 4.54 -11.91
C HIS A 97 5.80 4.00 -10.83
N ILE A 98 4.93 4.82 -10.26
CA ILE A 98 3.96 4.38 -9.26
C ILE A 98 3.08 3.25 -9.81
N ASN A 99 2.95 2.19 -9.02
CA ASN A 99 1.98 1.14 -9.21
C ASN A 99 0.66 1.57 -8.55
N GLU A 100 -0.22 2.20 -9.34
CA GLU A 100 -1.53 2.69 -8.89
C GLU A 100 -2.33 1.63 -8.13
N LYS A 101 -2.35 0.39 -8.62
CA LYS A 101 -3.04 -0.73 -7.97
C LYS A 101 -2.46 -1.00 -6.59
N ALA A 102 -1.13 -1.04 -6.44
CA ALA A 102 -0.49 -1.31 -5.17
C ALA A 102 -0.75 -0.19 -4.15
N ILE A 103 -0.56 1.07 -4.53
CA ILE A 103 -0.74 2.21 -3.61
C ILE A 103 -2.20 2.37 -3.21
N CYS A 104 -3.13 2.22 -4.16
CA CYS A 104 -4.56 2.30 -3.90
C CYS A 104 -5.00 1.18 -2.95
N ARG A 105 -4.55 -0.06 -3.17
CA ARG A 105 -4.85 -1.20 -2.28
C ARG A 105 -4.33 -0.99 -0.86
N ALA A 106 -3.16 -0.39 -0.69
CA ALA A 106 -2.65 -0.07 0.64
C ALA A 106 -3.53 0.96 1.36
N LYS A 107 -3.95 2.04 0.68
CA LYS A 107 -4.85 3.06 1.24
C LYS A 107 -6.26 2.53 1.51
N ILE A 108 -6.80 1.70 0.63
CA ILE A 108 -8.06 0.97 0.86
C ILE A 108 -7.95 0.13 2.13
N SER A 109 -6.89 -0.67 2.26
CA SER A 109 -6.71 -1.53 3.43
C SER A 109 -6.54 -0.72 4.71
N GLN A 110 -5.80 0.39 4.67
CA GLN A 110 -5.63 1.29 5.82
C GLN A 110 -6.98 1.89 6.25
N LEU A 111 -7.76 2.40 5.29
CA LEU A 111 -9.06 3.03 5.54
C LEU A 111 -10.09 2.02 6.07
N LEU A 112 -10.19 0.85 5.45
CA LEU A 112 -11.16 -0.18 5.85
C LEU A 112 -10.81 -0.85 7.17
N ARG A 113 -9.52 -0.94 7.56
CA ARG A 113 -9.15 -1.41 8.91
C ARG A 113 -9.54 -0.42 10.02
N ALA A 114 -9.72 0.85 9.70
CA ALA A 114 -10.06 1.88 10.67
C ALA A 114 -11.54 1.91 11.08
N ALA A 115 -12.43 1.21 10.35
CA ALA A 115 -13.84 1.15 10.68
C ALA A 115 -14.46 -0.23 10.41
N VAL A 116 -15.58 -0.53 11.08
CA VAL A 116 -16.27 -1.81 10.93
C VAL A 116 -17.00 -1.94 9.58
N LYS A 117 -17.63 -0.85 9.13
CA LYS A 117 -18.45 -0.78 7.91
C LYS A 117 -18.53 0.69 7.46
N PHE A 118 -18.49 0.94 6.16
CA PHE A 118 -18.72 2.25 5.54
C PHE A 118 -19.93 2.19 4.60
N GLU A 119 -20.63 3.31 4.46
CA GLU A 119 -21.43 3.58 3.25
C GLU A 119 -20.48 3.74 2.06
N TYR A 120 -20.81 3.15 0.91
CA TYR A 120 -19.89 3.08 -0.23
C TYR A 120 -19.47 4.47 -0.73
N ASP A 121 -20.41 5.39 -0.91
CA ASP A 121 -20.13 6.76 -1.36
C ASP A 121 -19.22 7.53 -0.39
N THR A 122 -19.38 7.28 0.92
CA THR A 122 -18.54 7.89 1.95
C THR A 122 -17.13 7.32 1.91
N PHE A 123 -17.01 6.00 1.69
CA PHE A 123 -15.73 5.34 1.47
C PHE A 123 -15.01 5.89 0.23
N GLU A 124 -15.69 6.03 -0.91
CA GLU A 124 -15.06 6.53 -2.14
C GLU A 124 -14.52 7.96 -1.96
N LYS A 125 -15.31 8.84 -1.33
CA LYS A 125 -14.88 10.22 -1.04
C LYS A 125 -13.68 10.26 -0.10
N ALA A 126 -13.71 9.45 0.96
CA ALA A 126 -12.60 9.36 1.91
C ALA A 126 -11.34 8.77 1.26
N LEU A 127 -11.49 7.74 0.43
CA LEU A 127 -10.38 7.14 -0.30
C LEU A 127 -9.74 8.15 -1.26
N GLN A 128 -10.53 8.91 -2.02
CA GLN A 128 -10.02 9.90 -2.96
C GLN A 128 -9.16 10.98 -2.28
N GLN A 129 -9.44 11.30 -1.00
CA GLN A 129 -8.63 12.24 -0.21
C GLN A 129 -7.32 11.63 0.30
N LEU A 130 -7.16 10.30 0.24
CA LEU A 130 -5.98 9.58 0.71
C LEU A 130 -5.06 9.11 -0.42
N LEU A 131 -5.52 9.17 -1.67
CA LEU A 131 -4.74 8.79 -2.85
C LEU A 131 -3.88 9.97 -3.32
N PRO A 132 -2.70 9.70 -3.91
CA PRO A 132 -1.93 10.73 -4.59
C PRO A 132 -2.74 11.41 -5.69
N ILE A 133 -2.47 12.68 -5.92
CA ILE A 133 -3.04 13.45 -7.02
C ILE A 133 -2.71 12.74 -8.34
N GLY A 134 -3.74 12.51 -9.16
CA GLY A 134 -3.61 11.81 -10.45
C GLY A 134 -3.79 10.29 -10.39
N VAL A 135 -3.88 9.69 -9.19
CA VAL A 135 -4.22 8.27 -9.03
C VAL A 135 -5.73 8.11 -8.89
N GLU A 136 -6.32 7.22 -9.70
CA GLU A 136 -7.75 6.92 -9.68
C GLU A 136 -8.04 5.53 -9.09
N PHE A 137 -9.08 5.47 -8.25
CA PHE A 137 -9.61 4.23 -7.74
C PHE A 137 -10.37 3.45 -8.82
N LYS A 138 -10.19 2.12 -8.85
CA LYS A 138 -10.94 1.18 -9.69
C LYS A 138 -11.53 0.08 -8.80
N GLU A 139 -12.80 -0.28 -9.01
CA GLU A 139 -13.48 -1.28 -8.16
C GLU A 139 -12.74 -2.64 -8.10
N GLU A 140 -12.07 -3.05 -9.18
CA GLU A 140 -11.22 -4.27 -9.22
C GLU A 140 -10.08 -4.26 -8.18
N TYR A 141 -9.70 -3.09 -7.65
CA TYR A 141 -8.70 -2.99 -6.59
C TYR A 141 -9.24 -3.46 -5.23
N LEU A 142 -10.57 -3.61 -5.07
CA LEU A 142 -11.20 -4.16 -3.87
C LEU A 142 -11.11 -5.70 -3.79
N GLU A 143 -10.79 -6.38 -4.89
CA GLU A 143 -10.75 -7.84 -4.94
C GLU A 143 -9.80 -8.42 -3.87
N GLY A 144 -10.37 -9.28 -3.02
CA GLY A 144 -9.65 -9.91 -1.90
C GLY A 144 -9.30 -8.97 -0.74
N LEU A 145 -9.81 -7.73 -0.72
CA LEU A 145 -9.60 -6.77 0.38
C LEU A 145 -10.89 -6.37 1.10
N ALA A 146 -12.02 -6.42 0.41
CA ALA A 146 -13.27 -5.92 0.95
C ALA A 146 -14.47 -6.80 0.58
N PHE A 147 -15.50 -6.74 1.43
CA PHE A 147 -16.84 -7.18 1.10
C PHE A 147 -17.70 -5.96 0.79
N ILE A 148 -18.40 -6.01 -0.33
CA ILE A 148 -19.42 -5.04 -0.71
C ILE A 148 -20.77 -5.72 -0.52
N ASP A 149 -21.68 -5.05 0.18
CA ASP A 149 -23.04 -5.52 0.40
C ASP A 149 -24.03 -4.44 -0.04
N GLU A 150 -25.13 -4.84 -0.66
CA GLU A 150 -26.16 -3.94 -1.15
C GLU A 150 -27.51 -4.38 -0.58
N GLU A 151 -27.96 -3.64 0.44
CA GLU A 151 -29.23 -3.90 1.11
C GLU A 151 -30.25 -2.84 0.72
N LEU A 152 -31.52 -3.23 0.52
CA LEU A 152 -32.59 -2.29 0.16
C LEU A 152 -32.79 -1.16 1.19
N THR A 153 -32.47 -1.41 2.46
CA THR A 153 -32.69 -0.47 3.57
C THR A 153 -31.51 0.46 3.85
N THR A 154 -30.28 0.00 3.63
CA THR A 154 -29.05 0.75 3.97
C THR A 154 -28.21 1.13 2.76
N GLY A 155 -28.58 0.69 1.55
CA GLY A 155 -27.83 0.92 0.32
C GLY A 155 -26.54 0.11 0.23
N LYS A 156 -25.65 0.52 -0.69
CA LYS A 156 -24.34 -0.10 -0.93
C LYS A 156 -23.38 0.27 0.21
N THR A 157 -22.76 -0.75 0.79
CA THR A 157 -21.85 -0.63 1.93
C THR A 157 -20.61 -1.49 1.72
N ILE A 158 -19.53 -1.15 2.41
CA ILE A 158 -18.23 -1.82 2.27
C ILE A 158 -17.57 -2.04 3.63
N ARG A 159 -16.89 -3.18 3.80
CA ARG A 159 -16.12 -3.52 5.00
C ARG A 159 -14.85 -4.29 4.65
N TYR A 160 -13.86 -4.24 5.53
CA TYR A 160 -12.62 -5.00 5.37
C TYR A 160 -12.89 -6.51 5.36
N LEU A 161 -12.23 -7.22 4.45
CA LEU A 161 -12.17 -8.68 4.44
C LEU A 161 -10.86 -9.11 5.11
N ASN A 162 -10.95 -9.55 6.37
CA ASN A 162 -9.85 -10.23 7.02
C ASN A 162 -9.88 -11.73 6.64
N ILE A 163 -8.95 -12.15 5.80
CA ILE A 163 -8.86 -13.54 5.35
C ILE A 163 -8.54 -14.52 6.49
N GLU A 164 -7.89 -14.03 7.57
CA GLU A 164 -7.50 -14.85 8.72
C GLU A 164 -8.71 -15.20 9.59
N ASP A 165 -9.76 -14.37 9.54
CA ASP A 165 -11.01 -14.59 10.28
C ASP A 165 -12.00 -15.48 9.51
N LEU A 166 -11.68 -15.86 8.26
CA LEU A 166 -12.58 -16.70 7.46
C LEU A 166 -12.55 -18.15 7.98
N PRO A 167 -13.72 -18.82 8.11
CA PRO A 167 -13.79 -20.22 8.53
C PRO A 167 -12.92 -21.13 7.66
N GLU A 168 -12.23 -22.13 8.19
CA GLU A 168 -11.42 -23.03 7.34
C GLU A 168 -12.26 -23.88 6.39
N GLU A 169 -13.45 -24.28 6.85
CA GLU A 169 -14.37 -25.12 6.08
C GLU A 169 -14.96 -24.34 4.88
N PRO A 170 -14.79 -24.82 3.64
CA PRO A 170 -15.24 -24.10 2.45
C PRO A 170 -16.72 -23.72 2.48
N ILE A 171 -17.59 -24.64 2.91
CA ILE A 171 -19.05 -24.38 2.99
C ILE A 171 -19.35 -23.24 3.96
N LYS A 172 -18.64 -23.18 5.09
CA LYS A 172 -18.80 -22.10 6.09
C LYS A 172 -18.23 -20.76 5.61
N ARG A 173 -17.29 -20.74 4.65
CA ARG A 173 -16.79 -19.51 4.02
C ARG A 173 -17.81 -18.84 3.09
N PHE A 174 -18.68 -19.64 2.48
CA PHE A 174 -19.67 -19.19 1.51
C PHE A 174 -21.08 -19.03 2.09
N ALA A 175 -21.27 -19.36 3.37
CA ALA A 175 -22.53 -19.20 4.10
C ALA A 175 -22.63 -17.80 4.70
#